data_AF-A0A382TI31-F1
#
_entry.id   AF-A0A382TI31-F1
#
_cell.length_a   1.000
_cell.length_b   1.000
_cell.length_c   1.000
_cell.angle_alpha   90.00
_cell.angle_beta   90.00
_cell.angle_gamma   90.00
#
_symmetry.space_group_name_H-M   'P 1'
#
loop_
_entity.id
_entity.type
_entity.pdbx_description
1 polymer ?
#
loop_
_entity_poly.entity_id
_entity_poly.type
_entity_poly.pdbx_seq_one_letter_code
_entity_poly.pdbx_strand_id
1 'polypeptide(L)'
;MKLERACTRRNFISQSAVATAGTVAATKLAAAPDKKASPIKVGLVGCGGRGTGACRQALQADPGARLVAMADMFSDRLEGSLERLQVLPAITDRIEVPEKKRFVGFEAFDKLLASGVDVVLLATPPHFRPAHLKKAVAAGVHVFAEKPVAVDGPGIRSVLASCQLAKKKKLSVVSGLCLRYSYGFQELVRRLRDGAIGDV
;
A
#
# COMPACT_ATOMS: atom_id res chain seq x y z
N MET A 1 24.79 -43.67 -54.81
CA MET A 1 23.31 -43.59 -54.76
C MET A 1 22.77 -44.88 -54.15
N LYS A 2 22.32 -44.87 -52.89
CA LYS A 2 21.44 -45.90 -52.29
C LYS A 2 20.89 -45.44 -50.92
N LEU A 3 19.62 -45.06 -50.97
CA LEU A 3 18.51 -45.09 -50.00
C LEU A 3 18.68 -44.59 -48.54
N GLU A 4 17.92 -43.53 -48.25
CA GLU A 4 17.56 -43.02 -46.93
C GLU A 4 16.83 -44.05 -46.07
N ARG A 5 17.13 -44.07 -44.76
CA ARG A 5 16.40 -44.87 -43.76
C ARG A 5 15.05 -44.22 -43.45
N ALA A 6 13.96 -44.86 -43.87
CA ALA A 6 12.59 -44.43 -43.59
C ALA A 6 12.24 -44.50 -42.10
N CYS A 7 11.67 -43.42 -41.57
CA CYS A 7 11.09 -43.36 -40.23
C CYS A 7 9.99 -44.42 -40.08
N THR A 8 10.16 -45.36 -39.15
CA THR A 8 9.20 -46.44 -38.91
C THR A 8 8.24 -46.05 -37.79
N ARG A 9 6.97 -46.48 -37.86
CA ARG A 9 5.90 -46.15 -36.88
C ARG A 9 6.32 -46.39 -35.41
N ARG A 10 7.17 -47.38 -35.16
CA ARG A 10 7.70 -47.73 -33.84
C ARG A 10 8.67 -46.68 -33.28
N ASN A 11 9.50 -46.08 -34.14
CA ASN A 11 10.38 -44.96 -33.78
C ASN A 11 9.58 -43.68 -33.54
N PHE A 12 8.50 -43.47 -34.28
CA PHE A 12 7.63 -42.30 -34.10
C PHE A 12 6.88 -42.33 -32.76
N ILE A 13 6.34 -43.49 -32.35
CA ILE A 13 5.65 -43.65 -31.06
C ILE A 13 6.64 -43.52 -29.90
N SER A 14 7.84 -44.11 -30.04
CA SER A 14 8.91 -43.97 -29.04
C SER A 14 9.37 -42.52 -28.87
N GLN A 15 9.55 -41.77 -29.97
CA GLN A 15 9.93 -40.35 -29.91
C GLN A 15 8.78 -39.45 -29.40
N SER A 16 7.53 -39.77 -29.75
CA SER A 16 6.35 -39.04 -29.28
C SER A 16 6.15 -39.17 -27.76
N ALA A 17 6.41 -40.36 -27.19
CA ALA A 17 6.26 -40.60 -25.75
C ALA A 17 7.25 -39.77 -24.90
N VAL A 18 8.47 -39.52 -25.41
CA VAL A 18 9.48 -38.68 -24.75
C VAL A 18 9.13 -37.19 -24.84
N ALA A 19 8.54 -36.76 -25.96
CA ALA A 19 8.15 -35.36 -26.16
C ALA A 19 6.98 -34.93 -25.25
N THR A 20 6.01 -35.82 -24.98
CA THR A 20 4.85 -35.50 -24.12
C THR A 20 5.18 -35.51 -22.62
N ALA A 21 6.16 -36.33 -22.19
CA ALA A 21 6.62 -36.32 -20.80
C ALA A 21 7.40 -35.03 -20.46
N GLY A 22 8.14 -34.48 -21.42
CA GLY A 22 8.89 -33.23 -21.26
C GLY A 22 8.01 -31.98 -21.14
N THR A 23 6.86 -31.93 -21.83
CA THR A 23 5.96 -30.77 -21.81
C THR A 23 5.11 -30.67 -20.54
N VAL A 24 4.75 -31.81 -19.91
CA VAL A 24 4.05 -31.82 -18.61
C VAL A 24 4.99 -31.44 -17.46
N ALA A 25 6.29 -31.77 -17.56
CA ALA A 25 7.29 -31.32 -16.58
C ALA A 25 7.63 -29.82 -16.75
N ALA A 26 7.76 -29.34 -17.99
CA ALA A 26 8.10 -27.93 -18.27
C ALA A 26 6.99 -26.94 -17.87
N THR A 27 5.72 -27.34 -17.87
CA THR A 27 4.61 -26.48 -17.43
C THR A 27 4.49 -26.34 -15.92
N LYS A 28 5.10 -27.24 -15.13
CA LYS A 28 5.16 -27.10 -13.66
C LYS A 28 6.37 -26.31 -13.15
N LEU A 29 7.34 -26.01 -14.02
CA LEU A 29 8.55 -25.23 -13.67
C LEU A 29 8.44 -23.73 -13.98
N ALA A 30 7.33 -23.28 -14.59
CA ALA A 30 7.07 -21.86 -14.86
C ALA A 30 6.19 -21.17 -13.79
N ALA A 31 5.75 -21.89 -12.75
CA ALA A 31 5.27 -21.27 -11.53
C ALA A 31 6.44 -21.26 -10.54
N ALA A 32 7.37 -20.31 -10.74
CA ALA A 32 8.20 -19.90 -9.62
C ALA A 32 7.23 -19.63 -8.45
N PRO A 33 7.45 -20.19 -7.25
CA PRO A 33 6.65 -19.80 -6.11
C PRO A 33 6.74 -18.29 -6.05
N ASP A 34 5.59 -17.59 -6.10
CA ASP A 34 5.53 -16.19 -5.72
C ASP A 34 6.36 -16.09 -4.46
N LYS A 35 7.54 -15.46 -4.53
CA LYS A 35 8.29 -15.10 -3.34
C LYS A 35 7.28 -14.32 -2.54
N LYS A 36 6.67 -14.94 -1.53
CA LYS A 36 5.61 -14.35 -0.71
C LYS A 36 6.20 -13.04 -0.23
N ALA A 37 5.84 -11.94 -0.90
CA ALA A 37 6.48 -10.67 -0.66
C ALA A 37 6.24 -10.38 0.82
N SER A 38 7.29 -9.99 1.54
CA SER A 38 7.14 -9.69 2.96
C SER A 38 5.98 -8.70 3.14
N PRO A 39 5.07 -8.94 4.09
CA PRO A 39 3.88 -8.12 4.21
C PRO A 39 4.25 -6.67 4.48
N ILE A 40 3.51 -5.74 3.87
CA ILE A 40 3.69 -4.30 4.10
C ILE A 40 3.05 -3.97 5.45
N LYS A 41 3.88 -3.62 6.44
CA LYS A 41 3.42 -3.28 7.79
C LYS A 41 2.91 -1.85 7.83
N VAL A 42 1.60 -1.70 7.93
CA VAL A 42 0.89 -0.42 8.00
C VAL A 42 0.67 0.00 9.44
N GLY A 43 0.96 1.26 9.76
CA GLY A 43 0.58 1.91 11.01
C GLY A 43 -0.47 3.00 10.78
N LEU A 44 -1.51 3.04 11.62
CA LEU A 44 -2.56 4.08 11.58
C LEU A 44 -2.35 5.11 12.68
N VAL A 45 -2.27 6.40 12.33
CA VAL A 45 -2.19 7.52 13.28
C VAL A 45 -3.40 8.42 13.10
N GLY A 46 -4.22 8.54 14.16
CA GLY A 46 -5.53 9.18 14.11
C GLY A 46 -6.62 8.19 13.72
N CYS A 47 -7.28 7.62 14.72
CA CYS A 47 -8.26 6.53 14.65
C CYS A 47 -9.71 7.04 14.55
N GLY A 48 -9.92 8.29 14.13
CA GLY A 48 -11.24 8.81 13.80
C GLY A 48 -11.81 8.20 12.51
N GLY A 49 -13.05 8.57 12.16
CA GLY A 49 -13.76 7.97 11.01
C GLY A 49 -12.99 8.04 9.68
N ARG A 50 -12.30 9.15 9.41
CA ARG A 50 -11.46 9.28 8.21
C ARG A 50 -10.24 8.36 8.25
N GLY A 51 -9.58 8.24 9.40
CA GLY A 51 -8.43 7.35 9.58
C GLY A 51 -8.80 5.87 9.43
N THR A 52 -9.89 5.44 10.06
CA THR A 52 -10.43 4.08 9.85
C THR A 52 -10.74 3.83 8.37
N GLY A 53 -11.37 4.81 7.70
CA GLY A 53 -11.67 4.72 6.27
C GLY A 53 -10.41 4.61 5.39
N ALA A 54 -9.38 5.40 5.69
CA ALA A 54 -8.10 5.35 4.99
C ALA A 54 -7.37 4.02 5.22
N CYS A 55 -7.39 3.49 6.45
CA CYS A 55 -6.83 2.19 6.77
C CYS A 55 -7.53 1.06 6.01
N ARG A 56 -8.87 1.06 6.00
CA ARG A 56 -9.66 0.12 5.20
C ARG A 56 -9.26 0.17 3.72
N GLN A 57 -9.16 1.36 3.15
CA GLN A 57 -8.78 1.55 1.75
C GLN A 57 -7.35 1.08 1.46
N ALA A 58 -6.40 1.37 2.34
CA ALA A 58 -5.01 0.93 2.21
C ALA A 58 -4.90 -0.60 2.23
N LEU A 59 -5.61 -1.26 3.14
CA LEU A 59 -5.63 -2.72 3.19
C LEU A 59 -6.38 -3.31 1.99
N GLN A 60 -7.44 -2.69 1.49
CA GLN A 60 -8.13 -3.17 0.29
C GLN A 60 -7.30 -3.01 -0.99
N ALA A 61 -6.41 -2.02 -1.05
CA ALA A 61 -5.60 -1.74 -2.23
C ALA A 61 -4.53 -2.80 -2.51
N ASP A 62 -4.04 -3.48 -1.47
CA ASP A 62 -2.96 -4.46 -1.60
C ASP A 62 -3.19 -5.70 -0.68
N PRO A 63 -3.26 -6.93 -1.23
CA PRO A 63 -3.44 -8.14 -0.44
C PRO A 63 -2.28 -8.45 0.52
N GLY A 64 -1.10 -7.87 0.31
CA GLY A 64 0.10 -7.96 1.15
C GLY A 64 0.16 -6.94 2.29
N ALA A 65 -0.72 -5.94 2.32
CA ALA A 65 -0.75 -4.97 3.42
C ALA A 65 -1.36 -5.57 4.70
N ARG A 66 -0.77 -5.25 5.85
CA ARG A 66 -1.22 -5.68 7.20
C ARG A 66 -1.20 -4.49 8.15
N LEU A 67 -2.27 -4.25 8.89
CA LEU A 67 -2.28 -3.24 9.94
C LEU A 67 -1.61 -3.83 11.19
N VAL A 68 -0.49 -3.27 11.62
CA VAL A 68 0.29 -3.83 12.74
C VAL A 68 0.38 -2.93 13.98
N ALA A 69 0.03 -1.65 13.84
CA ALA A 69 0.10 -0.69 14.94
C ALA A 69 -0.94 0.43 14.75
N MET A 70 -1.45 0.93 15.86
CA MET A 70 -2.40 2.05 15.88
C MET A 70 -1.98 3.06 16.94
N ALA A 71 -2.17 4.34 16.63
CA ALA A 71 -1.89 5.45 17.53
C ALA A 71 -3.01 6.48 17.50
N ASP A 72 -3.49 6.87 18.68
CA ASP A 72 -4.42 7.99 18.85
C ASP A 72 -4.13 8.73 20.16
N MET A 73 -4.69 9.93 20.32
CA MET A 73 -4.68 10.61 21.62
C MET A 73 -5.64 9.95 22.61
N PHE A 74 -6.74 9.37 22.10
CA PHE A 74 -7.83 8.86 22.91
C PHE A 74 -8.08 7.36 22.67
N SER A 75 -8.21 6.60 23.76
CA SER A 75 -8.38 5.14 23.70
C SER A 75 -9.70 4.72 23.05
N ASP A 76 -10.80 5.43 23.32
CA ASP A 76 -12.12 5.18 22.73
C ASP A 76 -12.09 5.26 21.19
N ARG A 77 -11.34 6.22 20.64
CA ARG A 77 -11.14 6.36 19.19
C ARG A 77 -10.37 5.20 18.60
N LEU A 78 -9.31 4.77 19.28
CA LEU A 78 -8.48 3.65 18.86
C LEU A 78 -9.30 2.35 18.86
N GLU A 79 -9.89 1.99 20.00
CA GLU A 79 -10.63 0.74 20.16
C GLU A 79 -11.85 0.70 19.23
N GLY A 80 -12.64 1.78 19.17
CA GLY A 80 -13.77 1.83 18.25
C GLY A 80 -13.36 1.76 16.78
N SER A 81 -12.16 2.21 16.40
CA SER A 81 -11.63 2.01 15.05
C SER A 81 -11.21 0.57 14.80
N LEU A 82 -10.57 -0.06 15.78
CA LEU A 82 -10.10 -1.44 15.68
C LEU A 82 -11.28 -2.39 15.53
N GLU A 83 -12.31 -2.26 16.36
CA GLU A 83 -13.56 -3.03 16.28
C GLU A 83 -14.18 -2.94 14.88
N ARG A 84 -14.33 -1.71 14.37
CA ARG A 84 -14.88 -1.47 13.02
C ARG A 84 -14.04 -2.08 11.90
N LEU A 85 -12.72 -2.20 12.07
CA LEU A 85 -11.84 -2.83 11.07
C LEU A 85 -11.90 -4.36 11.16
N GLN A 86 -11.97 -4.92 12.37
CA GLN A 86 -11.99 -6.37 12.61
C GLN A 86 -13.26 -7.05 12.11
N VAL A 87 -14.40 -6.34 12.07
CA VAL A 87 -15.66 -6.90 11.56
C VAL A 87 -15.79 -6.87 10.03
N LEU A 88 -14.79 -6.33 9.30
CA LEU A 88 -14.85 -6.23 7.84
C LEU A 88 -14.28 -7.50 7.18
N PRO A 89 -15.10 -8.34 6.50
CA PRO A 89 -14.63 -9.61 5.95
C PRO A 89 -13.49 -9.47 4.94
N ALA A 90 -13.45 -8.36 4.20
CA ALA A 90 -12.45 -8.11 3.18
C ALA A 90 -11.02 -7.88 3.73
N ILE A 91 -10.87 -7.56 5.02
CA ILE A 91 -9.56 -7.16 5.60
C ILE A 91 -9.28 -7.75 6.99
N THR A 92 -10.24 -8.47 7.61
CA THR A 92 -10.15 -8.91 9.00
C THR A 92 -8.91 -9.79 9.29
N ASP A 93 -8.54 -10.65 8.34
CA ASP A 93 -7.36 -11.52 8.37
C ASP A 93 -6.03 -10.75 8.32
N ARG A 94 -6.09 -9.43 8.15
CA ARG A 94 -4.95 -8.51 7.96
C ARG A 94 -4.82 -7.48 9.07
N ILE A 95 -5.61 -7.63 10.14
CA ILE A 95 -5.57 -6.79 11.33
C ILE A 95 -4.75 -7.49 12.41
N GLU A 96 -3.50 -7.07 12.58
CA GLU A 96 -2.51 -7.67 13.46
C GLU A 96 -2.05 -6.66 14.53
N VAL A 97 -3.00 -6.10 15.30
CA VAL A 97 -2.73 -5.04 16.28
C VAL A 97 -2.83 -5.59 17.72
N PRO A 98 -1.75 -6.20 18.26
CA PRO A 98 -1.73 -6.63 19.65
C PRO A 98 -1.82 -5.41 20.57
N GLU A 99 -2.28 -5.59 21.80
CA GLU A 99 -2.47 -4.52 22.79
C GLU A 99 -1.19 -3.68 22.98
N LYS A 100 -0.01 -4.31 23.02
CA LYS A 100 1.29 -3.62 23.10
C LYS A 100 1.64 -2.71 21.91
N LYS A 101 0.89 -2.78 20.80
CA LYS A 101 1.00 -1.93 19.61
C LYS A 101 -0.22 -1.01 19.41
N ARG A 102 -1.04 -0.85 20.47
CA ARG A 102 -2.10 0.15 20.58
C ARG A 102 -1.57 1.28 21.45
N PHE A 103 -1.15 2.36 20.83
CA PHE A 103 -0.50 3.46 21.52
C PHE A 103 -1.50 4.60 21.74
N VAL A 104 -1.60 5.08 22.99
CA VAL A 104 -2.49 6.18 23.37
C VAL A 104 -1.71 7.31 24.03
N GLY A 105 -2.09 8.55 23.74
CA GLY A 105 -1.54 9.77 24.35
C GLY A 105 -0.49 10.49 23.48
N PHE A 106 0.18 11.50 24.06
CA PHE A 106 1.06 12.41 23.33
C PHE A 106 2.27 11.74 22.66
N GLU A 107 2.76 10.65 23.23
CA GLU A 107 3.88 9.88 22.69
C GLU A 107 3.45 8.77 21.71
N ALA A 108 2.15 8.61 21.46
CA ALA A 108 1.62 7.48 20.72
C ALA A 108 2.19 7.39 19.30
N PHE A 109 2.37 8.53 18.64
CA PHE A 109 2.95 8.59 17.31
C PHE A 109 4.41 8.10 17.28
N ASP A 110 5.23 8.54 18.25
CA ASP A 110 6.64 8.16 18.31
C ASP A 110 6.79 6.67 18.64
N LYS A 111 5.96 6.14 19.55
CA LYS A 111 5.88 4.70 19.85
C LYS A 111 5.46 3.88 18.64
N LEU A 112 4.49 4.36 17.85
CA LEU A 112 4.09 3.71 16.60
C LEU A 112 5.22 3.68 15.57
N LEU A 113 5.94 4.79 15.37
CA LEU A 113 7.09 4.81 14.46
C LEU A 113 8.18 3.82 14.90
N ALA A 114 8.48 3.76 16.20
CA ALA A 114 9.46 2.84 16.76
C ALA A 114 9.02 1.35 16.69
N SER A 115 7.73 1.07 16.44
CA SER A 115 7.18 -0.29 16.40
C SER A 115 7.52 -1.08 15.12
N GLY A 116 8.27 -0.48 14.19
CA GLY A 116 8.77 -1.11 12.98
C GLY A 116 7.75 -1.19 11.85
N VAL A 117 6.98 -0.12 11.63
CA VAL A 117 6.07 0.02 10.48
C VAL A 117 6.84 0.38 9.21
N ASP A 118 6.37 -0.08 8.04
CA ASP A 118 6.96 0.27 6.75
C ASP A 118 6.25 1.49 6.13
N VAL A 119 4.94 1.61 6.38
CA VAL A 119 4.10 2.72 5.93
C VAL A 119 3.28 3.27 7.10
N VAL A 120 3.19 4.59 7.22
CA VAL A 120 2.29 5.25 8.19
C VAL A 120 1.18 6.04 7.48
N LEU A 121 -0.05 5.88 7.97
CA LEU A 121 -1.22 6.63 7.56
C LEU A 121 -1.46 7.79 8.54
N LEU A 122 -1.18 9.02 8.12
CA LEU A 122 -1.33 10.23 8.92
C LEU A 122 -2.71 10.86 8.72
N ALA A 123 -3.67 10.44 9.55
CA ALA A 123 -5.06 10.88 9.53
C ALA A 123 -5.46 11.77 10.72
N THR A 124 -4.49 12.33 11.44
CA THR A 124 -4.69 13.30 12.53
C THR A 124 -5.22 14.64 12.04
N PRO A 125 -5.66 15.56 12.93
CA PRO A 125 -5.86 16.96 12.56
C PRO A 125 -4.63 17.57 11.87
N PRO A 126 -4.82 18.50 10.91
CA PRO A 126 -3.76 18.96 10.02
C PRO A 126 -2.63 19.74 10.69
N HIS A 127 -2.86 20.30 11.87
CA HIS A 127 -1.86 21.04 12.65
C HIS A 127 -0.61 20.20 12.98
N PHE A 128 -0.78 18.91 13.26
CA PHE A 128 0.32 18.01 13.65
C PHE A 128 1.04 17.36 12.45
N ARG A 129 0.43 17.42 11.27
CA ARG A 129 0.88 16.67 10.09
C ARG A 129 2.28 17.03 9.62
N PRO A 130 2.72 18.31 9.59
CA PRO A 130 4.09 18.64 9.22
C PRO A 130 5.13 18.00 10.14
N ALA A 131 4.88 17.99 11.45
CA ALA A 131 5.77 17.39 12.44
C ALA A 131 5.83 15.86 12.29
N HIS A 132 4.66 15.21 12.17
CA HIS A 132 4.59 13.76 11.97
C HIS A 132 5.22 13.33 10.65
N LEU A 133 4.97 14.04 9.55
CA LEU A 133 5.59 13.75 8.25
C LEU A 133 7.12 13.86 8.33
N LYS A 134 7.64 14.93 8.93
CA LYS A 134 9.08 15.13 9.11
C LYS A 134 9.71 13.96 9.87
N LYS A 135 9.10 13.56 11.00
CA LYS A 135 9.57 12.44 11.82
C LYS A 135 9.51 11.10 11.08
N ALA A 136 8.42 10.80 10.38
CA ALA A 136 8.28 9.56 9.62
C ALA A 136 9.30 9.44 8.48
N VAL A 137 9.50 10.51 7.70
CA VAL A 137 10.53 10.56 6.65
C VAL A 137 11.94 10.47 7.24
N ALA A 138 12.19 11.12 8.37
CA ALA A 138 13.46 11.00 9.09
C ALA A 138 13.71 9.56 9.55
N ALA A 139 12.68 8.83 9.96
CA ALA A 139 12.75 7.42 10.35
C ALA A 139 12.86 6.44 9.17
N GLY A 140 12.74 6.90 7.92
CA GLY A 140 12.81 6.00 6.75
C GLY A 140 11.48 5.30 6.42
N VAL A 141 10.37 5.81 6.94
CA VAL A 141 9.03 5.20 6.79
C VAL A 141 8.29 5.87 5.64
N HIS A 142 7.59 5.08 4.82
CA HIS A 142 6.72 5.58 3.76
C HIS A 142 5.47 6.25 4.34
N VAL A 143 4.91 7.24 3.65
CA VAL A 143 3.84 8.06 4.24
C VAL A 143 2.65 8.20 3.31
N PHE A 144 1.46 7.87 3.82
CA PHE A 144 0.21 8.41 3.33
C PHE A 144 -0.22 9.55 4.26
N ALA A 145 -0.43 10.75 3.73
CA ALA A 145 -0.83 11.92 4.50
C ALA A 145 -2.19 12.44 4.03
N GLU A 146 -3.19 12.44 4.92
CA GLU A 146 -4.47 13.08 4.60
C GLU A 146 -4.29 14.56 4.25
N LYS A 147 -5.22 15.07 3.45
CA LYS A 147 -5.31 16.51 3.16
C LYS A 147 -6.04 17.24 4.31
N PRO A 148 -5.79 18.55 4.52
CA PRO A 148 -4.67 19.33 3.99
C PRO A 148 -3.34 18.96 4.66
N VAL A 149 -2.20 19.16 3.99
CA VAL A 149 -0.89 18.73 4.49
C VAL A 149 -0.31 19.61 5.61
N ALA A 150 -0.79 20.85 5.72
CA ALA A 150 -0.47 21.81 6.79
C ALA A 150 -1.61 22.85 6.88
N VAL A 151 -1.51 23.79 7.83
CA VAL A 151 -2.50 24.86 8.04
C VAL A 151 -1.92 26.27 7.88
N ASP A 152 -0.60 26.40 7.70
CA ASP A 152 0.11 27.67 7.66
C ASP A 152 1.33 27.63 6.74
N GLY A 153 1.89 28.80 6.43
CA GLY A 153 3.07 28.94 5.57
C GLY A 153 4.31 28.19 6.10
N PRO A 154 4.68 28.31 7.39
CA PRO A 154 5.79 27.55 7.98
C PRO A 154 5.60 26.03 7.86
N GLY A 155 4.40 25.52 8.14
CA GLY A 155 4.07 24.11 8.01
C GLY A 155 4.20 23.61 6.58
N ILE A 156 3.75 24.39 5.59
CA ILE A 156 3.95 24.06 4.17
C ILE A 156 5.44 23.98 3.82
N ARG A 157 6.26 24.95 4.25
CA ARG A 157 7.72 24.89 4.02
C ARG A 157 8.36 23.65 4.65
N SER A 158 7.93 23.26 5.85
CA SER A 158 8.37 22.04 6.52
C SER A 158 7.98 20.76 5.73
N VAL A 159 6.76 20.72 5.21
CA VAL A 159 6.29 19.62 4.36
C VAL A 159 7.12 19.52 3.08
N LEU A 160 7.39 20.65 2.40
CA LEU A 160 8.23 20.68 1.20
C LEU A 160 9.64 20.14 1.47
N ALA A 161 10.27 20.56 2.57
CA ALA A 161 11.57 20.06 2.98
C ALA A 161 11.54 18.54 3.28
N SER A 162 10.48 18.06 3.93
CA SER A 162 10.28 16.64 4.22
C SER A 162 10.11 15.83 2.93
N CYS A 163 9.37 16.33 1.94
CA CYS A 163 9.23 15.68 0.63
C CYS A 163 10.56 15.62 -0.14
N GLN A 164 11.40 16.67 -0.05
CA GLN A 164 12.74 16.65 -0.65
C GLN A 164 13.62 15.57 0.00
N LEU A 165 13.58 15.44 1.33
CA LEU A 165 14.30 14.39 2.04
C LEU A 165 13.77 12.99 1.67
N ALA A 166 12.45 12.83 1.58
CA ALA A 166 11.83 11.57 1.17
C ALA A 166 12.32 11.14 -0.21
N LYS A 167 12.41 12.06 -1.17
CA LYS A 167 12.97 11.79 -2.51
C LYS A 167 14.42 11.30 -2.44
N LYS A 168 15.27 11.95 -1.64
CA LYS A 168 16.67 11.52 -1.43
C LYS A 168 16.77 10.11 -0.83
N LYS A 169 15.86 9.79 0.10
CA LYS A 169 15.77 8.47 0.75
C LYS A 169 15.00 7.43 -0.07
N LYS A 170 14.50 7.78 -1.26
CA LYS A 170 13.65 6.92 -2.11
C LYS A 170 12.38 6.44 -1.40
N LEU A 171 11.80 7.29 -0.55
CA LEU A 171 10.54 7.03 0.14
C LEU A 171 9.36 7.59 -0.64
N SER A 172 8.32 6.76 -0.79
CA SER A 172 7.00 7.20 -1.25
C SER A 172 6.30 8.07 -0.20
N VAL A 173 5.84 9.25 -0.63
CA VAL A 173 4.93 10.12 0.12
C VAL A 173 3.74 10.43 -0.78
N VAL A 174 2.54 10.10 -0.32
CA VAL A 174 1.30 10.34 -1.06
C VAL A 174 0.33 11.15 -0.21
N SER A 175 -0.39 12.09 -0.83
CA SER A 175 -1.48 12.81 -0.19
C SER A 175 -2.83 12.19 -0.55
N GLY A 176 -3.79 12.23 0.38
CA GLY A 176 -5.18 11.77 0.23
C GLY A 176 -6.04 12.57 -0.77
N LEU A 177 -5.49 12.93 -1.94
CA LEU A 177 -6.19 13.63 -3.01
C LEU A 177 -7.09 12.68 -3.80
N CYS A 178 -8.18 12.24 -3.17
CA CYS A 178 -9.08 11.18 -3.66
C CYS A 178 -9.58 11.39 -5.11
N LEU A 179 -9.85 12.63 -5.52
CA LEU A 179 -10.40 12.94 -6.84
C LEU A 179 -9.46 12.55 -7.99
N ARG A 180 -8.14 12.47 -7.75
CA ARG A 180 -7.16 12.03 -8.75
C ARG A 180 -7.33 10.57 -9.15
N TYR A 181 -8.01 9.78 -8.32
CA TYR A 181 -8.25 8.35 -8.53
C TYR A 181 -9.71 8.05 -8.90
N SER A 182 -10.57 9.07 -9.01
CA SER A 182 -11.95 8.89 -9.42
C SER A 182 -12.05 8.90 -10.94
N TYR A 183 -12.54 7.81 -11.53
CA TYR A 183 -12.71 7.69 -12.99
C TYR A 183 -13.60 8.80 -13.56
N GLY A 184 -14.67 9.19 -12.85
CA GLY A 184 -15.52 10.29 -13.28
C GLY A 184 -14.80 11.64 -13.32
N PHE A 185 -13.94 11.92 -12.33
CA PHE A 185 -13.14 13.15 -12.33
C PHE A 185 -12.00 13.12 -13.36
N GLN A 186 -11.38 11.95 -13.56
CA GLN A 186 -10.36 11.78 -14.61
C GLN A 186 -10.97 12.03 -15.99
N GLU A 187 -12.15 11.48 -16.25
CA GLU A 187 -12.89 11.71 -17.50
C GLU A 187 -13.33 13.18 -17.65
N LEU A 188 -13.82 13.80 -16.58
CA LEU A 188 -14.17 15.23 -16.58
C LEU A 188 -12.97 16.10 -16.97
N VAL A 189 -11.81 15.86 -16.35
CA VAL A 189 -10.57 16.60 -16.66
C VAL A 189 -10.11 16.35 -18.08
N ARG A 190 -10.27 15.12 -18.59
CA ARG A 190 -9.96 14.80 -19.99
C ARG A 190 -10.83 15.61 -20.95
N ARG A 191 -12.14 15.58 -20.79
CA ARG A 191 -13.08 16.35 -21.64
C ARG A 191 -12.84 17.86 -21.59
N LEU A 192 -12.52 18.38 -20.41
CA LEU A 192 -12.19 19.79 -20.25
C LEU A 192 -10.94 20.18 -21.04
N ARG A 193 -9.89 19.34 -21.01
CA ARG A 193 -8.67 19.54 -21.81
C ARG A 193 -8.90 19.34 -23.31
N ASP A 194 -9.85 18.50 -23.69
CA ASP A 194 -10.25 18.27 -25.08
C ASP A 194 -11.14 19.41 -25.65
N GLY A 195 -11.37 20.48 -24.89
CA GLY A 195 -12.11 21.66 -25.34
C GLY A 195 -13.64 21.51 -25.30
N ALA A 196 -14.18 20.53 -24.56
CA ALA A 196 -15.62 20.27 -24.53
C ALA A 196 -16.49 21.44 -24.02
N ILE A 197 -15.87 22.45 -23.39
CA ILE A 197 -16.55 23.66 -22.90
C ILE A 197 -16.01 24.96 -23.49
N GLY A 198 -15.18 24.90 -24.54
CA GLY A 198 -14.46 26.06 -25.09
C GLY A 198 -13.20 26.41 -24.31
N ASP A 199 -12.68 27.63 -24.52
CA ASP A 199 -11.44 28.12 -23.91
C ASP A 199 -11.63 28.55 -22.43
N VAL A 200 -10.72 28.12 -21.56
CA VAL A 200 -10.73 28.33 -20.09
C VAL A 200 -9.39 28.84 -19.60
#